data_AF-A0A3N7EMZ1-F1
#
_entry.id   AF-A0A3N7EMZ1-F1
#
_cell.length_a   1.000
_cell.length_b   1.000
_cell.length_c   1.000
_cell.angle_alpha   90.00
_cell.angle_beta   90.00
_cell.angle_gamma   90.00
#
_symmetry.space_group_name_H-M   'P 1'
#
loop_
_entity.id
_entity.type
_entity.pdbx_description
1 polymer ?
#
loop_
_entity_poly.entity_id
_entity_poly.type
_entity_poly.pdbx_seq_one_letter_code
_entity_poly.pdbx_strand_id
1 'polypeptide(L)'
;MAGFDLRSASLHLSQYSETSSSYQNTKSLLQFYDPVVLVVPPNKYAPDGMVGISELVLMACGCFDDTKGAVLVKNLAAKEPSAHGLDAYYKQYYPCLSAAAATIKW
;
A
#
# COMPACT_ATOMS: atom_id res chain seq x y z
N MET A 1 1.58 3.92 -0.71
CA MET A 1 1.11 2.66 -1.32
C MET A 1 1.76 1.49 -0.60
N ALA A 2 1.07 0.37 -0.53
CA ALA A 2 1.63 -0.91 -0.08
C ALA A 2 1.30 -1.96 -1.14
N GLY A 3 2.24 -2.86 -1.41
CA GLY A 3 2.08 -3.97 -2.33
C GLY A 3 2.55 -5.26 -1.68
N PHE A 4 1.76 -6.32 -1.79
CA PHE A 4 2.11 -7.63 -1.25
C PHE A 4 2.23 -8.63 -2.39
N ASP A 5 3.43 -9.16 -2.60
CA ASP A 5 3.67 -10.21 -3.60
C ASP A 5 3.60 -11.58 -2.90
N LEU A 6 2.51 -12.29 -3.15
CA LEU A 6 2.28 -13.63 -2.61
C LEU A 6 3.30 -14.66 -3.11
N ARG A 7 3.89 -14.46 -4.29
CA ARG A 7 4.85 -15.41 -4.87
C ARG A 7 6.20 -15.35 -4.17
N SER A 8 6.67 -14.15 -3.85
CA SER A 8 7.94 -13.92 -3.16
C SER A 8 7.77 -13.74 -1.64
N ALA A 9 6.53 -13.72 -1.15
CA ALA A 9 6.18 -13.40 0.24
C ALA A 9 6.77 -12.05 0.72
N SER A 10 6.82 -11.05 -0.18
CA SER A 10 7.39 -9.74 0.11
C SER A 10 6.31 -8.68 0.32
N LEU A 11 6.56 -7.78 1.27
CA LEU A 11 5.77 -6.58 1.48
C LEU A 11 6.59 -5.35 1.07
N HIS A 12 6.11 -4.65 0.05
CA HIS A 12 6.70 -3.42 -0.45
C HIS A 12 5.92 -2.22 0.09
N LEU A 13 6.62 -1.34 0.79
CA LEU A 13 6.06 -0.08 1.27
C LEU A 13 6.69 1.06 0.48
N SER A 14 5.85 1.88 -0.15
CA SER A 14 6.31 3.04 -0.90
C SER A 14 5.53 4.29 -0.52
N GLN A 15 6.26 5.39 -0.43
CA GLN A 15 5.66 6.69 -0.23
C GLN A 15 6.26 7.69 -1.21
N TYR A 16 5.38 8.45 -1.82
CA TYR A 16 5.70 9.45 -2.82
C TYR A 16 4.63 10.54 -2.74
N SER A 17 5.01 11.75 -3.14
CA SER A 17 4.10 12.89 -3.20
C SER A 17 3.57 13.05 -4.60
N GLU A 18 2.27 13.32 -4.71
CA GLU A 18 1.64 13.60 -5.99
C GLU A 18 1.53 15.10 -6.20
N THR A 19 2.31 15.62 -7.15
CA THR A 19 2.38 17.05 -7.46
C THR A 19 1.40 17.46 -8.57
N SER A 20 0.76 16.50 -9.23
CA SER A 20 -0.17 16.71 -10.33
C SER A 20 -1.46 15.92 -10.13
N SER A 21 -2.59 16.49 -10.54
CA SER A 21 -3.89 15.81 -10.59
C SER A 21 -3.96 14.66 -11.61
N SER A 22 -2.91 14.48 -12.41
CA SER A 22 -2.81 13.38 -13.38
C SER A 22 -2.33 12.05 -12.78
N TYR A 23 -1.90 12.04 -11.50
CA TYR A 23 -1.47 10.86 -10.74
C TYR A 23 -0.38 10.01 -11.42
N GLN A 24 0.59 10.66 -12.09
CA GLN A 24 1.60 9.96 -12.90
C GLN A 24 2.53 9.04 -12.10
N ASN A 25 2.91 9.39 -10.87
CA ASN A 25 3.75 8.48 -10.08
C ASN A 25 2.95 7.24 -9.68
N THR A 26 1.67 7.43 -9.33
CA THR A 26 0.77 6.32 -9.03
C THR A 26 0.61 5.41 -10.24
N LYS A 27 0.35 5.96 -11.42
CA LYS A 27 0.26 5.18 -12.68
C LYS A 27 1.56 4.44 -12.98
N SER A 28 2.70 5.08 -12.81
CA SER A 28 4.02 4.47 -13.05
C SER A 28 4.29 3.31 -12.09
N LEU A 29 3.90 3.44 -10.82
CA LEU A 29 4.04 2.36 -9.85
C LEU A 29 3.08 1.21 -10.12
N LEU A 30 1.84 1.48 -10.52
CA LEU A 30 0.90 0.45 -10.94
C LEU A 30 1.44 -0.33 -12.17
N GLN A 31 2.05 0.35 -13.14
CA GLN A 31 2.70 -0.31 -14.27
C GLN A 31 3.94 -1.13 -13.85
N PHE A 32 4.72 -0.62 -12.90
CA PHE A 32 5.92 -1.31 -12.42
C PHE A 32 5.59 -2.59 -11.63
N TYR A 33 4.61 -2.52 -10.73
CA TYR A 33 4.20 -3.66 -9.90
C TYR A 33 3.19 -4.58 -10.57
N ASP A 34 2.50 -4.12 -11.61
CA ASP A 34 1.46 -4.83 -12.35
C ASP A 34 0.50 -5.63 -11.43
N PRO A 35 -0.18 -4.95 -10.47
CA PRO A 35 -0.93 -5.63 -9.45
C PRO A 35 -2.20 -6.28 -10.03
N VAL A 36 -2.41 -7.56 -9.71
CA VAL A 36 -3.64 -8.28 -10.09
C VAL A 36 -4.87 -7.71 -9.36
N VAL A 37 -4.69 -7.30 -8.10
CA VAL A 37 -5.75 -6.76 -7.24
C VAL A 37 -5.35 -5.40 -6.69
N LEU A 38 -6.30 -4.45 -6.73
CA LEU A 38 -6.14 -3.16 -6.10
C LEU A 38 -7.17 -2.96 -4.99
N VAL A 39 -6.68 -2.73 -3.78
CA VAL A 39 -7.49 -2.45 -2.60
C VAL A 39 -7.57 -0.93 -2.38
N VAL A 40 -8.77 -0.37 -2.40
CA VAL A 40 -8.99 1.08 -2.22
C VAL A 40 -10.11 1.38 -1.22
N PRO A 41 -10.06 2.52 -0.51
CA PRO A 41 -11.18 2.95 0.33
C PRO A 41 -12.39 3.33 -0.54
N PRO A 42 -13.63 3.22 -0.04
CA PRO A 42 -14.82 3.69 -0.73
C PRO A 42 -14.78 5.22 -0.81
N ASN A 43 -14.28 5.76 -1.93
CA ASN A 43 -14.38 7.18 -2.25
C ASN A 43 -14.55 7.42 -3.77
N LYS A 44 -15.25 8.50 -4.13
CA LYS A 44 -15.77 8.86 -5.47
C LYS A 44 -14.72 9.22 -6.53
N TYR A 45 -13.43 9.08 -6.22
CA TYR A 45 -12.31 9.56 -7.04
C TYR A 45 -11.32 8.42 -7.35
N ALA A 46 -11.83 7.25 -7.73
CA ALA A 46 -10.96 6.24 -8.32
C ALA A 46 -10.27 6.89 -9.54
N PRO A 47 -8.93 6.87 -9.64
CA PRO A 47 -8.22 7.45 -10.76
C PRO A 47 -8.78 6.89 -12.08
N ASP A 48 -9.30 7.77 -12.94
CA ASP A 48 -9.67 7.43 -14.33
C ASP A 48 -8.40 7.02 -15.08
N GLY A 49 -8.06 5.73 -15.05
CA GLY A 49 -6.84 5.21 -15.67
C GLY A 49 -6.29 3.90 -15.11
N MET A 50 -7.14 3.04 -14.54
CA MET A 50 -6.74 1.72 -14.05
C MET A 50 -6.78 0.67 -15.18
N VAL A 51 -5.89 0.77 -16.16
CA VAL A 51 -5.73 -0.25 -17.21
C VAL A 51 -4.82 -1.36 -16.68
N GLY A 52 -5.27 -2.62 -16.71
CA GLY A 52 -4.50 -3.80 -16.29
C GLY A 52 -4.89 -4.41 -14.94
N ILE A 53 -5.71 -3.73 -14.16
CA ILE A 53 -6.17 -4.24 -12.85
C ILE A 53 -7.28 -5.26 -13.07
N SER A 54 -7.05 -6.50 -12.64
CA SER A 54 -8.03 -7.59 -12.81
C SER A 54 -9.19 -7.45 -11.80
N GLU A 55 -8.90 -7.00 -10.59
CA GLU A 55 -9.89 -6.86 -9.53
C GLU A 55 -9.69 -5.55 -8.73
N LEU A 56 -10.79 -4.79 -8.57
CA LEU A 56 -10.83 -3.61 -7.70
C LEU A 56 -11.68 -3.92 -6.46
N VAL A 57 -11.03 -3.91 -5.30
CA VAL A 57 -11.67 -4.23 -4.02
C VAL A 57 -11.90 -2.96 -3.21
N LEU A 58 -13.16 -2.70 -2.87
CA LEU A 58 -13.56 -1.59 -2.01
C LEU A 58 -13.60 -2.06 -0.55
N MET A 59 -12.71 -1.53 0.29
CA MET A 59 -12.69 -1.85 1.72
C MET A 59 -13.08 -0.65 2.55
N ALA A 60 -13.97 -0.82 3.54
CA ALA A 60 -14.38 0.25 4.44
C ALA A 60 -13.19 1.05 4.98
N CYS A 61 -13.31 2.38 5.08
CA CYS A 61 -12.19 3.26 5.46
C CYS A 61 -11.50 2.83 6.78
N GLY A 62 -12.23 2.23 7.71
CA GLY A 62 -11.66 1.68 8.96
C GLY A 62 -10.71 0.48 8.78
N CYS A 63 -10.57 -0.06 7.57
CA CYS A 63 -9.54 -1.04 7.23
C CYS A 63 -8.17 -0.38 6.96
N PHE A 64 -8.16 0.92 6.64
CA PHE A 64 -6.96 1.71 6.39
C PHE A 64 -6.51 2.39 7.68
N ASP A 65 -5.98 1.60 8.62
CA ASP A 65 -5.56 2.04 9.95
C ASP A 65 -4.03 1.98 10.04
N ASP A 66 -3.39 3.14 10.10
CA ASP A 66 -1.93 3.28 10.14
C ASP A 66 -1.31 2.70 11.42
N THR A 67 -2.04 2.76 12.54
CA THR A 67 -1.60 2.20 13.82
C THR A 67 -1.58 0.68 13.76
N LYS A 68 -2.64 0.06 13.22
CA LYS A 68 -2.65 -1.39 12.97
C LYS A 68 -1.60 -1.79 11.94
N GLY A 69 -1.46 -1.00 10.87
CA GLY A 69 -0.44 -1.20 9.86
C GLY A 69 0.97 -1.21 10.43
N ALA A 70 1.30 -0.24 11.28
CA ALA A 70 2.58 -0.17 11.97
C ALA A 70 2.88 -1.44 12.78
N VAL A 71 1.90 -1.93 13.55
CA VAL A 71 2.05 -3.15 14.34
C VAL A 71 2.25 -4.37 13.45
N LEU A 72 1.46 -4.53 12.39
CA LEU A 72 1.56 -5.66 11.46
C LEU A 72 2.92 -5.69 10.76
N VAL A 73 3.34 -4.56 10.20
CA VAL A 73 4.62 -4.43 9.50
C VAL A 73 5.78 -4.70 10.46
N LYS A 74 5.74 -4.18 11.70
CA LYS A 74 6.74 -4.50 12.73
C LYS A 74 6.81 -5.99 13.06
N ASN A 75 5.66 -6.65 13.19
CA ASN A 75 5.61 -8.08 13.49
C ASN A 75 6.15 -8.94 12.33
N LEU A 76 5.84 -8.56 11.09
CA LEU A 76 6.38 -9.22 9.89
C LEU A 76 7.90 -9.03 9.79
N ALA A 77 8.36 -7.80 10.01
CA ALA A 77 9.76 -7.43 9.97
C ALA A 77 10.60 -7.99 11.11
N ALA A 78 10.00 -8.32 12.26
CA ALA A 78 10.72 -8.86 13.41
C ALA A 78 11.47 -10.18 13.10
N LYS A 79 11.06 -10.87 12.04
CA LYS A 79 11.69 -12.11 11.55
C LYS A 79 12.68 -11.86 10.41
N GLU A 80 12.78 -10.64 9.91
CA GLU A 80 13.60 -10.26 8.77
C GLU A 80 14.83 -9.45 9.20
N PRO A 81 16.05 -10.02 9.13
CA PRO A 81 17.28 -9.31 9.46
C PRO A 81 17.50 -8.07 8.59
N SER A 82 16.95 -8.06 7.37
CA SER A 82 17.05 -6.97 6.41
C SER A 82 16.15 -5.77 6.72
N ALA A 83 15.20 -5.94 7.65
CA ALA A 83 14.19 -4.95 7.98
C ALA A 83 14.74 -3.91 8.96
N HIS A 84 15.69 -3.10 8.49
CA HIS A 84 16.29 -2.00 9.25
C HIS A 84 15.42 -0.75 9.11
N GLY A 85 15.17 -0.03 10.21
CA GLY A 85 14.54 1.29 10.20
C GLY A 85 13.04 1.36 10.51
N LEU A 86 12.39 0.26 10.92
CA LEU A 86 10.96 0.30 11.30
C LEU A 86 10.66 1.15 12.53
N ASP A 87 11.61 1.25 13.45
CA ASP A 87 11.50 2.14 14.61
C ASP A 87 11.62 3.61 14.23
N ALA A 88 12.07 3.90 13.01
CA ALA A 88 12.12 5.22 12.42
C ALA A 88 10.94 5.51 11.47
N TYR A 89 9.89 4.66 11.43
CA TYR A 89 8.65 4.97 10.71
C TYR A 89 7.95 6.15 11.37
N TYR A 90 8.38 7.33 10.95
CA TYR A 90 7.87 8.63 11.35
C TYR A 90 6.57 8.95 10.61
N LYS A 91 5.93 10.07 10.98
CA LYS A 91 4.65 10.55 10.42
C LYS A 91 4.52 10.51 8.89
N GLN A 92 5.65 10.55 8.20
CA GLN A 92 5.69 10.40 6.75
C GLN A 92 5.01 9.08 6.37
N TYR A 93 5.40 7.92 6.91
CA TYR A 93 4.96 6.60 6.43
C TYR A 93 3.52 6.19 6.78
N TYR A 94 2.75 7.00 7.51
CA TYR A 94 1.38 6.65 7.89
C TYR A 94 0.48 6.25 6.72
N PRO A 95 0.52 6.89 5.53
CA PRO A 95 -0.30 6.48 4.39
C PRO A 95 0.06 5.12 3.79
N CYS A 96 1.33 4.70 3.81
CA CYS A 96 1.69 3.36 3.34
C CYS A 96 1.44 2.30 4.41
N LEU A 97 1.54 2.65 5.70
CA LEU A 97 1.16 1.75 6.79
C LEU A 97 -0.35 1.50 6.82
N SER A 98 -1.17 2.53 6.64
CA SER A 98 -2.63 2.35 6.53
C SER A 98 -3.01 1.52 5.31
N ALA A 99 -2.34 1.73 4.17
CA ALA A 99 -2.50 0.88 2.99
C ALA A 99 -2.11 -0.58 3.29
N ALA A 100 -0.98 -0.81 3.97
CA ALA A 100 -0.54 -2.16 4.33
C ALA A 100 -1.55 -2.87 5.24
N ALA A 101 -2.17 -2.15 6.19
CA ALA A 101 -3.22 -2.72 7.04
C ALA A 101 -4.41 -3.23 6.22
N ALA A 102 -4.85 -2.47 5.22
CA ALA A 102 -5.94 -2.89 4.33
C ALA A 102 -5.51 -4.07 3.44
N THR A 103 -4.32 -4.00 2.83
CA THR A 103 -3.78 -5.06 1.96
C THR A 103 -3.60 -6.39 2.68
N ILE A 104 -3.12 -6.39 3.93
CA ILE A 104 -2.92 -7.62 4.72
C ILE A 104 -4.25 -8.18 5.25
N LYS A 105 -5.25 -7.32 5.46
CA LYS A 105 -6.56 -7.71 5.97
C LYS A 105 -7.45 -8.34 4.89
N TRP A 106 -7.28 -7.93 3.63
CA TRP A 106 -7.91 -8.55 2.48
C TRP A 106 -7.32 -9.93 2.23
#